data_AF-A0A1M3BQD4-F1
#
_entry.id   AF-A0A1M3BQD4-F1
#
_cell.length_a   1.000
_cell.length_b   1.000
_cell.length_c   1.000
_cell.angle_alpha   90.00
_cell.angle_beta   90.00
_cell.angle_gamma   90.00
#
_symmetry.space_group_name_H-M   'P 1'
#
loop_
_entity.id
_entity.type
_entity.pdbx_description
1 polymer ?
#
loop_
_entity_poly.entity_id
_entity_poly.type
_entity_poly.pdbx_seq_one_letter_code
_entity_poly.pdbx_strand_id
1 'polypeptide(L)'
;MAEIADLRRQLLALDAEEKKITSSPLPAVVIKQRITETINAIAKTGMPTISSSPMSEGPVNIHRLLDFTSNEFNRAPTGGAPFFVWLLRDEIVAKLHAMVEHEDLPAALTDEERRRAVAGIAARRVKLERREEAIIVWAENHNITIPRRPDVSPYIVLEIEE
;
A
#
# COMPACT_ATOMS: atom_id res chain seq x y z
N MET A 1 13.16 -16.82 34.27
CA MET A 1 12.91 -17.72 33.11
C MET A 1 11.48 -17.64 32.60
N ALA A 2 10.45 -17.88 33.43
CA ALA A 2 9.04 -17.76 33.00
C ALA A 2 8.70 -16.36 32.46
N GLU A 3 9.19 -15.30 33.10
CA GLU A 3 8.94 -13.91 32.68
C GLU A 3 9.50 -13.59 31.28
N ILE A 4 10.69 -14.10 30.92
CA ILE A 4 11.26 -13.92 29.57
C ILE A 4 10.45 -14.67 28.53
N ALA A 5 10.01 -15.90 28.84
CA ALA A 5 9.16 -16.67 27.95
C ALA A 5 7.83 -15.95 27.67
N ASP A 6 7.26 -15.30 28.67
CA ASP A 6 6.05 -14.49 28.51
C ASP A 6 6.30 -13.20 27.72
N LEU A 7 7.42 -12.51 27.93
CA LEU A 7 7.82 -11.34 27.11
C LEU A 7 8.01 -11.72 25.63
N ARG A 8 8.67 -12.84 25.36
CA ARG A 8 8.84 -13.36 23.99
C ARG A 8 7.51 -13.72 23.35
N ARG A 9 6.59 -14.31 24.11
CA ARG A 9 5.22 -14.57 23.62
C ARG A 9 4.48 -13.28 23.27
N GLN A 10 4.63 -12.23 24.08
CA GLN A 10 4.05 -10.91 23.81
C GLN A 10 4.65 -10.26 22.55
N LEU A 11 5.97 -10.38 22.34
CA LEU A 11 6.62 -9.88 21.14
C LEU A 11 6.13 -10.58 19.87
N LEU A 12 6.00 -11.92 19.90
CA LEU A 12 5.41 -12.67 18.78
C LEU A 12 3.94 -12.29 18.51
N ALA A 13 3.17 -11.98 19.56
CA ALA A 13 1.80 -11.51 19.41
C ALA A 13 1.74 -10.12 18.73
N LEU A 14 2.66 -9.21 19.08
CA LEU A 14 2.79 -7.90 18.42
C LEU A 14 3.19 -8.04 16.94
N ASP A 15 4.10 -8.95 16.61
CA ASP A 15 4.47 -9.21 15.21
C ASP A 15 3.27 -9.72 14.39
N ALA A 16 2.43 -10.55 14.99
CA ALA A 16 1.20 -11.02 14.35
C ALA A 16 0.17 -9.89 14.17
N GLU A 17 0.06 -8.99 15.16
CA GLU A 17 -0.81 -7.81 15.11
C GLU A 17 -0.34 -6.82 14.02
N GLU A 18 0.96 -6.56 13.95
CA GLU A 18 1.57 -5.70 12.93
C GLU A 18 1.32 -6.25 11.51
N LYS A 19 1.53 -7.56 11.32
CA LYS A 19 1.24 -8.21 10.03
C LYS A 19 -0.23 -8.07 9.65
N LYS A 20 -1.16 -8.22 10.61
CA LYS A 20 -2.59 -8.07 10.38
C LYS A 20 -2.97 -6.63 10.00
N ILE A 21 -2.39 -5.64 10.66
CA ILE A 21 -2.61 -4.22 10.36
C ILE A 21 -2.02 -3.86 8.99
N THR A 22 -0.84 -4.36 8.68
CA THR A 22 -0.16 -4.06 7.41
C THR A 22 -0.88 -4.69 6.22
N SER A 23 -1.38 -5.93 6.38
CA SER A 23 -2.16 -6.62 5.36
C SER A 23 -3.62 -6.20 5.29
N SER A 24 -4.07 -5.28 6.16
CA SER A 24 -5.46 -4.80 6.16
C SER A 24 -5.80 -4.12 4.83
N PRO A 25 -7.00 -4.35 4.27
CA PRO A 25 -7.43 -3.73 3.01
C PRO A 25 -7.34 -2.20 3.01
N LEU A 26 -7.36 -1.62 1.82
CA LEU A 26 -7.41 -0.16 1.68
C LEU A 26 -8.83 0.36 1.97
N PRO A 27 -8.97 1.56 2.57
CA PRO A 27 -10.26 2.20 2.73
C PRO A 27 -10.95 2.44 1.39
N ALA A 28 -12.29 2.29 1.37
CA ALA A 28 -13.12 2.56 0.19
C ALA A 28 -12.86 3.96 -0.41
N VAL A 29 -12.63 4.96 0.44
CA VAL A 29 -12.28 6.33 0.02
C VAL A 29 -10.98 6.37 -0.79
N VAL A 30 -9.95 5.66 -0.34
CA VAL A 30 -8.65 5.58 -1.02
C VAL A 30 -8.79 4.79 -2.33
N ILE A 31 -9.56 3.71 -2.31
CA ILE A 31 -9.85 2.91 -3.52
C ILE A 31 -10.54 3.79 -4.58
N LYS A 32 -11.57 4.55 -4.20
CA LYS A 32 -12.27 5.48 -5.08
C LYS A 32 -11.35 6.56 -5.64
N GLN A 33 -10.47 7.12 -4.81
CA GLN A 33 -9.49 8.10 -5.26
C GLN A 33 -8.53 7.50 -6.29
N ARG A 34 -7.96 6.33 -6.01
CA ARG A 34 -7.07 5.61 -6.94
C ARG A 34 -7.75 5.24 -8.25
N ILE A 35 -9.03 4.84 -8.20
CA ILE A 35 -9.85 4.61 -9.39
C ILE A 35 -9.91 5.87 -10.23
N THR A 36 -10.26 7.02 -9.63
CA THR A 36 -10.34 8.29 -10.33
C THR A 36 -8.99 8.69 -10.95
N GLU A 37 -7.89 8.56 -10.20
CA GLU A 37 -6.54 8.84 -10.69
C GLU A 37 -6.14 7.95 -11.87
N THR A 38 -6.43 6.65 -11.78
CA THR A 38 -6.13 5.66 -12.83
C THR A 38 -6.89 5.98 -14.10
N ILE A 39 -8.21 6.23 -13.99
CA ILE A 39 -9.04 6.58 -15.15
C ILE A 39 -8.60 7.91 -15.76
N ASN A 40 -8.22 8.90 -14.96
CA ASN A 40 -7.67 10.17 -15.46
C ASN A 40 -6.39 9.99 -16.27
N ALA A 41 -5.48 9.14 -15.79
CA ALA A 41 -4.24 8.86 -16.49
C ALA A 41 -4.50 8.23 -17.87
N ILE A 42 -5.43 7.26 -17.94
CA ILE A 42 -5.81 6.60 -19.20
C ILE A 42 -6.54 7.56 -20.13
N ALA A 43 -7.49 8.35 -19.61
CA ALA A 43 -8.22 9.36 -20.37
C ALA A 43 -7.29 10.41 -20.98
N LYS A 44 -6.23 10.81 -20.26
CA LYS A 44 -5.24 11.76 -20.78
C LYS A 44 -4.51 11.23 -22.02
N THR A 45 -4.21 9.93 -22.06
CA THR A 45 -3.59 9.28 -23.22
C THR A 45 -4.53 9.20 -24.42
N GLY A 46 -5.84 9.10 -24.19
CA GLY A 46 -6.86 9.04 -25.24
C GLY A 46 -7.41 10.37 -25.72
N MET A 47 -6.91 11.51 -25.21
CA MET A 47 -7.44 12.83 -25.52
C MET A 47 -7.08 13.26 -26.95
N PRO A 48 -8.07 13.63 -27.78
CA PRO A 48 -7.80 14.21 -29.10
C PRO A 48 -7.07 15.55 -29.01
N THR A 49 -6.18 15.79 -29.95
CA THR A 49 -5.52 17.08 -30.14
C THR A 49 -6.16 17.82 -31.31
N ILE A 50 -6.32 19.13 -31.14
CA ILE A 50 -6.77 20.02 -32.20
C ILE A 50 -5.54 20.68 -32.81
N SER A 51 -5.39 20.58 -34.12
CA SER A 51 -4.29 21.18 -34.87
C SER A 51 -4.82 22.27 -35.80
N SER A 52 -4.25 23.46 -35.72
CA SER A 52 -4.52 24.56 -36.65
C SER A 52 -3.55 24.58 -37.84
N SER A 53 -2.65 23.60 -37.93
CA SER A 53 -1.63 23.56 -38.97
C SER A 53 -2.23 23.10 -40.30
N PRO A 54 -1.99 23.82 -41.41
CA PRO A 54 -2.41 23.38 -42.73
C PRO A 54 -1.66 22.13 -43.22
N MET A 55 -0.57 21.74 -42.54
CA MET A 55 0.17 20.49 -42.83
C MET A 55 -0.36 19.28 -42.04
N SER A 56 -1.34 19.48 -41.16
CA SER A 56 -2.01 18.39 -40.44
C SER A 56 -2.94 17.61 -41.38
N GLU A 57 -3.08 16.30 -41.16
CA GLU A 57 -4.04 15.43 -41.89
C GLU A 57 -5.52 15.78 -41.61
N GLY A 58 -5.76 16.79 -40.77
CA GLY A 58 -7.06 17.31 -40.41
C GLY A 58 -7.00 18.17 -39.15
N PRO A 59 -8.11 18.84 -38.79
CA PRO A 59 -8.17 19.67 -37.59
C PRO A 59 -8.15 18.84 -36.29
N VAL A 60 -8.43 17.53 -36.35
CA VAL A 60 -8.43 16.63 -35.18
C VAL A 60 -7.79 15.28 -35.55
N ASN A 61 -7.01 14.71 -34.63
CA ASN A 61 -6.29 13.45 -34.81
C ASN A 61 -7.08 12.18 -34.42
N ILE A 62 -8.42 12.22 -34.41
CA ILE A 62 -9.27 11.10 -33.94
C ILE A 62 -8.98 9.81 -34.72
N HIS A 63 -8.75 9.90 -36.02
CA HIS A 63 -8.42 8.74 -36.87
C HIS A 63 -7.23 7.94 -36.34
N ARG A 64 -6.23 8.61 -35.74
CA ARG A 64 -5.04 8.00 -35.16
C ARG A 64 -5.31 7.35 -33.81
N LEU A 65 -6.24 7.91 -33.04
CA LEU A 65 -6.64 7.40 -31.73
C LEU A 65 -7.54 6.16 -31.84
N LEU A 66 -8.33 6.08 -32.92
CA LEU A 66 -9.21 4.96 -33.24
C LEU A 66 -8.56 3.91 -34.13
N ASP A 67 -7.25 4.00 -34.40
CA ASP A 67 -6.57 3.06 -35.27
C ASP A 67 -6.40 1.71 -34.55
N PHE A 68 -7.15 0.70 -34.99
CA PHE A 68 -7.10 -0.66 -34.47
C PHE A 68 -6.04 -1.47 -35.21
N THR A 69 -4.77 -1.09 -35.04
CA THR A 69 -3.67 -1.90 -35.60
C THR A 69 -3.49 -3.17 -34.77
N SER A 70 -3.77 -4.33 -35.38
CA SER A 70 -3.35 -5.62 -34.84
C SER A 70 -1.94 -5.92 -35.32
N ASN A 71 -0.98 -6.06 -34.40
CA ASN A 71 0.35 -6.56 -34.75
C ASN A 71 0.39 -8.08 -34.54
N GLU A 72 1.26 -8.83 -35.24
CA GLU A 72 1.33 -10.30 -35.16
C GLU A 72 1.55 -10.83 -33.72
N PHE A 73 2.15 -10.00 -32.86
CA PHE A 73 2.42 -10.29 -31.45
C PHE A 73 1.30 -9.88 -30.48
N ASN A 74 0.29 -9.13 -30.92
CA ASN A 74 -0.79 -8.64 -30.06
C ASN A 74 -2.15 -8.83 -30.76
N ARG A 75 -2.79 -9.99 -30.53
CA ARG A 75 -4.06 -10.38 -31.16
C ARG A 75 -5.28 -9.60 -30.65
N ALA A 76 -5.14 -8.81 -29.57
CA ALA A 76 -6.19 -7.94 -29.09
C ALA A 76 -5.99 -6.53 -29.68
N PRO A 77 -6.90 -6.02 -30.53
CA PRO A 77 -6.83 -4.65 -30.98
C PRO A 77 -7.13 -3.74 -29.78
N THR A 78 -6.08 -3.20 -29.16
CA THR A 78 -6.18 -2.26 -28.02
C THR A 78 -6.28 -0.80 -28.47
N GLY A 79 -6.24 -0.54 -29.78
CA GLY A 79 -6.53 0.78 -30.38
C GLY A 79 -7.89 1.30 -29.91
N GLY A 80 -8.04 2.61 -29.76
CA GLY A 80 -9.30 3.24 -29.38
C GLY A 80 -9.71 3.12 -27.90
N ALA A 81 -9.23 2.14 -27.13
CA ALA A 81 -9.64 1.99 -25.73
C ALA A 81 -9.36 3.22 -24.86
N PRO A 82 -8.17 3.87 -24.92
CA PRO A 82 -7.94 5.11 -24.18
C PRO A 82 -8.88 6.25 -24.61
N PHE A 83 -9.24 6.33 -25.90
CA PHE A 83 -10.18 7.34 -26.42
C PHE A 83 -11.59 7.15 -25.85
N PHE A 84 -12.08 5.90 -25.76
CA PHE A 84 -13.36 5.63 -25.11
C PHE A 84 -13.32 5.92 -23.60
N VAL A 85 -12.19 5.69 -22.95
CA VAL A 85 -12.00 6.06 -21.54
C VAL A 85 -11.99 7.59 -21.35
N TRP A 86 -11.43 8.34 -22.30
CA TRP A 86 -11.54 9.79 -22.31
C TRP A 86 -12.99 10.26 -22.50
N LEU A 87 -13.70 9.69 -23.47
CA LEU A 87 -15.07 10.05 -23.80
C LEU A 87 -16.06 9.72 -22.68
N LEU A 88 -15.90 8.55 -22.05
CA LEU A 88 -16.80 8.01 -21.02
C LEU A 88 -16.23 8.13 -19.62
N ARG A 89 -15.23 9.00 -19.41
CA ARG A 89 -14.49 9.14 -18.16
C ARG A 89 -15.42 9.19 -16.96
N ASP A 90 -16.38 10.11 -16.99
CA ASP A 90 -17.25 10.39 -15.85
C ASP A 90 -18.21 9.22 -15.57
N GLU A 91 -18.72 8.58 -16.63
CA GLU A 91 -19.57 7.38 -16.50
C GLU A 91 -18.81 6.18 -15.93
N ILE A 92 -17.56 5.97 -16.38
CA ILE A 92 -16.71 4.89 -15.90
C ILE A 92 -16.37 5.11 -14.43
N VAL A 93 -15.99 6.32 -14.04
CA VAL A 93 -15.71 6.66 -12.63
C VAL A 93 -16.95 6.45 -11.78
N ALA A 94 -18.12 6.92 -12.22
CA ALA A 94 -19.38 6.74 -11.48
C ALA A 94 -19.75 5.26 -11.30
N LYS A 95 -19.64 4.44 -12.35
CA LYS A 95 -19.91 3.00 -12.28
C LYS A 95 -18.96 2.27 -11.34
N LEU A 96 -17.66 2.57 -11.42
CA LEU A 96 -16.67 1.97 -10.53
C LEU A 96 -16.84 2.43 -9.07
N HIS A 97 -17.19 3.69 -8.83
CA HIS A 97 -17.53 4.17 -7.49
C HIS A 97 -18.77 3.49 -6.93
N ALA A 98 -19.78 3.23 -7.75
CA ALA A 98 -20.97 2.47 -7.35
C ALA A 98 -20.63 1.01 -7.02
N MET A 99 -19.74 0.37 -7.79
CA MET A 99 -19.26 -0.98 -7.48
C MET A 99 -18.59 -1.04 -6.10
N VAL A 100 -17.74 -0.05 -5.78
CA VAL A 100 -17.08 0.05 -4.47
C VAL A 100 -18.07 0.23 -3.31
N GLU A 101 -19.21 0.89 -3.53
CA GLU A 101 -20.25 1.05 -2.50
C GLU A 101 -21.09 -0.22 -2.28
N HIS A 102 -21.22 -1.06 -3.31
CA HIS A 102 -21.95 -2.33 -3.23
C HIS A 102 -21.08 -3.48 -2.70
N GLU A 103 -19.76 -3.32 -2.73
CA GLU A 103 -18.81 -4.30 -2.22
C GLU A 103 -18.69 -4.13 -0.70
N ASP A 104 -18.91 -5.21 0.06
CA ASP A 104 -18.78 -5.22 1.53
C ASP A 104 -17.29 -5.20 1.89
N LEU A 105 -16.66 -4.04 1.69
CA LEU A 105 -15.25 -3.85 1.95
C LEU A 105 -15.04 -3.93 3.47
N PRO A 106 -14.15 -4.84 3.95
CA PRO A 106 -13.87 -4.97 5.37
C PRO A 106 -13.47 -3.61 5.93
N ALA A 107 -13.91 -3.30 7.16
CA ALA A 107 -13.57 -2.06 7.86
C ALA A 107 -12.04 -1.84 7.84
N ALA A 108 -11.61 -1.01 6.90
CA ALA A 108 -10.21 -0.78 6.61
C ALA A 108 -9.74 0.43 7.41
N LEU A 109 -8.63 0.25 8.15
CA LEU A 109 -7.94 1.35 8.81
C LEU A 109 -7.55 2.39 7.78
N THR A 110 -7.86 3.66 8.07
CA THR A 110 -7.32 4.77 7.28
C THR A 110 -5.80 4.77 7.31
N ASP A 111 -5.14 5.41 6.33
CA ASP A 111 -3.67 5.49 6.31
C ASP A 111 -3.11 6.09 7.61
N GLU A 112 -3.82 7.08 8.17
CA GLU A 112 -3.42 7.74 9.41
C GLU A 112 -3.64 6.84 10.64
N GLU A 113 -4.75 6.09 10.70
CA GLU A 113 -4.97 5.10 11.76
C GLU A 113 -3.99 3.93 11.66
N ARG A 114 -3.64 3.51 10.44
CA ARG A 114 -2.64 2.47 10.19
C ARG A 114 -1.27 2.92 10.66
N ARG A 115 -0.85 4.14 10.31
CA ARG A 115 0.41 4.72 10.81
C ARG A 115 0.43 4.82 12.33
N ARG A 116 -0.65 5.32 12.93
CA ARG A 116 -0.77 5.41 14.40
C ARG A 116 -0.73 4.04 15.06
N ALA A 117 -1.41 3.05 14.50
CA ALA A 117 -1.41 1.68 15.02
C ALA A 117 -0.01 1.04 14.93
N VAL A 118 0.66 1.17 13.78
CA VAL A 118 2.04 0.67 13.60
C VAL A 118 3.02 1.39 14.53
N ALA A 119 2.94 2.72 14.65
CA ALA A 119 3.78 3.48 15.58
C ALA A 119 3.53 3.08 17.05
N GLY A 120 2.27 2.83 17.41
CA GLY A 120 1.90 2.31 18.73
C GLY A 120 2.49 0.93 19.01
N ILE A 121 2.48 0.04 18.02
CA ILE A 121 3.09 -1.29 18.13
C ILE A 121 4.62 -1.18 18.26
N ALA A 122 5.27 -0.35 17.45
CA ALA A 122 6.71 -0.09 17.54
C ALA A 122 7.11 0.42 18.93
N ALA A 123 6.37 1.38 19.49
CA ALA A 123 6.62 1.89 20.84
C ALA A 123 6.45 0.82 21.93
N ARG A 124 5.44 -0.07 21.80
CA ARG A 124 5.26 -1.21 22.71
C ARG A 124 6.38 -2.22 22.59
N ARG A 125 6.81 -2.51 21.36
CA ARG A 125 7.92 -3.42 21.06
C ARG A 125 9.21 -2.95 21.72
N VAL A 126 9.59 -1.69 21.56
CA VAL A 126 10.79 -1.11 22.21
C VAL A 126 10.72 -1.25 23.73
N LYS A 127 9.55 -1.01 24.35
CA LYS A 127 9.38 -1.19 25.81
C LYS A 127 9.58 -2.63 26.26
N LEU A 128 9.05 -3.60 25.51
CA LEU A 128 9.21 -5.02 25.82
C LEU A 128 10.64 -5.50 25.61
N GLU A 129 11.30 -5.05 24.54
CA GLU A 129 12.70 -5.38 24.24
C GLU A 129 13.66 -4.80 25.29
N ARG A 130 13.46 -3.55 25.73
CA ARG A 130 14.23 -2.97 26.85
C ARG A 130 14.05 -3.77 28.15
N ARG A 131 12.84 -4.26 28.42
CA ARG A 131 12.56 -5.09 29.60
C ARG A 131 13.19 -6.48 29.47
N GLU A 132 13.19 -7.08 28.28
CA GLU A 132 13.92 -8.33 28.02
C GLU A 132 15.42 -8.15 28.27
N GLU A 133 16.03 -7.10 27.73
CA GLU A 133 17.47 -6.83 27.90
C GLU A 133 17.83 -6.59 29.37
N ALA A 134 17.04 -5.81 30.12
CA ALA A 134 17.28 -5.59 31.55
C ALA A 134 17.31 -6.91 32.35
N ILE A 135 16.46 -7.87 32.00
CA ILE A 135 16.46 -9.20 32.64
C ILE A 135 17.68 -10.02 32.20
N ILE A 136 18.10 -9.94 30.93
CA ILE A 136 19.29 -10.62 30.42
C ILE A 136 20.55 -10.08 31.12
N VAL A 137 20.72 -8.76 31.19
CA VAL A 137 21.84 -8.12 31.90
C VAL A 137 21.84 -8.50 33.38
N TRP A 138 20.68 -8.49 34.03
CA TRP A 138 20.57 -8.97 35.42
C TRP A 138 20.99 -10.44 35.56
N ALA A 139 20.56 -11.32 34.65
CA ALA A 139 20.91 -12.74 34.67
C ALA A 139 22.40 -12.97 34.43
N GLU A 140 23.01 -12.25 33.48
CA GLU A 140 24.45 -12.28 33.20
C GLU A 140 25.26 -11.88 34.43
N ASN A 141 24.83 -10.85 35.17
CA ASN A 141 25.44 -10.43 36.44
C ASN A 141 25.33 -11.49 37.56
N HIS A 142 24.43 -12.47 37.43
CA HIS A 142 24.27 -13.60 38.34
C HIS A 142 24.84 -14.91 37.77
N ASN A 143 25.73 -14.84 36.76
CA ASN A 143 26.31 -15.97 36.05
C ASN A 143 25.28 -16.90 35.38
N ILE A 144 24.10 -16.39 35.05
CA ILE A 144 23.07 -17.12 34.30
C ILE A 144 23.07 -16.61 32.86
N THR A 145 23.57 -17.40 31.92
CA THR A 145 23.57 -17.04 30.51
C THR A 145 22.18 -17.25 29.91
N ILE A 146 21.57 -16.17 29.42
CA ILE A 146 20.33 -16.21 28.65
C ILE A 146 20.64 -15.73 27.24
N PRO A 147 20.40 -16.54 26.20
CA PRO A 147 20.70 -16.12 24.84
C PRO A 147 19.77 -14.98 24.41
N ARG A 148 20.37 -13.91 23.90
CA ARG A 148 19.67 -12.81 23.23
C ARG A 148 19.01 -13.31 21.95
N ARG A 149 17.94 -12.65 21.56
CA ARG A 149 17.27 -12.91 20.28
C ARG A 149 18.12 -12.39 19.12
N PRO A 150 18.12 -13.07 17.95
CA PRO A 150 18.89 -12.63 16.79
C PRO A 150 18.31 -11.38 16.12
N ASP A 151 17.03 -11.08 16.35
CA ASP A 151 16.29 -9.97 15.74
C ASP A 151 16.07 -8.78 16.71
N VAL A 152 16.80 -8.76 17.83
CA VAL A 152 16.78 -7.63 18.76
C VAL A 152 17.43 -6.40 18.14
N SER A 153 16.90 -5.21 18.43
CA SER A 153 17.52 -3.95 18.01
C SER A 153 18.92 -3.80 18.62
N PRO A 154 19.99 -3.58 17.82
CA PRO A 154 21.33 -3.35 18.33
C PRO A 154 21.41 -2.15 19.29
N TYR A 155 20.57 -1.12 19.06
CA TYR A 155 20.51 0.05 19.93
C TYR A 155 20.06 -0.29 21.36
N ILE A 156 19.14 -1.24 21.50
CA ILE A 156 18.65 -1.67 22.81
C ILE A 156 19.71 -2.47 23.55
N VAL A 157 20.43 -3.35 22.84
CA VAL A 157 21.55 -4.12 23.41
C VAL A 157 22.70 -3.21 23.84
N LEU A 158 22.94 -2.12 23.10
CA LEU A 158 23.97 -1.13 23.41
C LEU A 158 23.52 -0.06 24.40
N GLU A 159 22.29 -0.14 24.91
CA GLU A 159 21.68 0.84 25.84
C GLU A 159 21.67 2.29 25.32
N ILE A 160 21.58 2.46 23.99
CA ILE A 160 21.53 3.78 23.35
C ILE A 160 20.07 4.22 23.23
N GLU A 161 19.78 5.45 23.67
CA GLU A 161 18.49 6.10 23.37
C GLU A 161 18.53 6.72 21.97
N GLU A 162 17.53 6.38 21.17
CA GLU A 162 17.27 7.00 19.85
C GLU A 162 16.63 8.39 20.01
#